data_AF-A0A519FTQ7-F1
#
_entry.id   AF-A0A519FTQ7-F1
#
_cell.length_a   1.000
_cell.length_b   1.000
_cell.length_c   1.000
_cell.angle_alpha   90.00
_cell.angle_beta   90.00
_cell.angle_gamma   90.00
#
_symmetry.space_group_name_H-M   'P 1'
#
loop_
_entity.id
_entity.type
_entity.pdbx_description
1 polymer ?
#
loop_
_entity_poly.entity_id
_entity_poly.type
_entity_poly.pdbx_seq_one_letter_code
_entity_poly.pdbx_strand_id
1 'polypeptide(L)'
;GIEDAVALFIVRGIASPFAHPFFTAFIGIGIGVAVSSRQRSVRLLAPVVGYLAAVSAHAAWNGSLLIDGGNGALVAYVAVMVPAFLIMVAFAVWSRRREGVLLATSLTDCAARGFIDASEVPWLTRIPARKACRRYAEASGGPPALAAMKDYQTEAIELAFLHHRYLRGTAPARYVELGQAHVAKMHALRPFLRWPVMAGALR
;
A
#
# COMPACT_ATOMS: atom_id res chain seq x y z
N GLY A 1 -39.95 -13.47 -7.60
CA GLY A 1 -40.36 -12.37 -8.52
C GLY A 1 -39.14 -11.57 -8.96
N ILE A 2 -39.33 -10.44 -9.65
CA ILE A 2 -38.23 -9.54 -10.05
C ILE A 2 -37.44 -9.04 -8.83
N GLU A 3 -38.11 -8.80 -7.70
CA GLU A 3 -37.49 -8.38 -6.44
C GLU A 3 -36.47 -9.40 -5.91
N ASP A 4 -36.83 -10.69 -5.90
CA ASP A 4 -35.90 -11.77 -5.50
C ASP A 4 -34.69 -11.88 -6.44
N ALA A 5 -34.90 -11.65 -7.74
CA ALA A 5 -33.82 -11.68 -8.73
C ALA A 5 -32.85 -10.50 -8.53
N VAL A 6 -33.37 -9.31 -8.21
CA VAL A 6 -32.56 -8.12 -7.88
C VAL A 6 -31.79 -8.34 -6.57
N ALA A 7 -32.44 -8.87 -5.53
CA ALA A 7 -31.79 -9.18 -4.26
C ALA A 7 -30.66 -10.20 -4.45
N LEU A 8 -30.92 -11.28 -5.20
CA LEU A 8 -29.91 -12.29 -5.52
C LEU A 8 -28.74 -11.71 -6.32
N PHE A 9 -29.02 -10.83 -7.29
CA PHE A 9 -27.99 -10.13 -8.07
C PHE A 9 -27.13 -9.22 -7.18
N ILE A 10 -27.72 -8.46 -6.25
CA ILE A 10 -26.96 -7.62 -5.33
C ILE A 10 -26.07 -8.48 -4.43
N VAL A 11 -26.61 -9.54 -3.83
CA VAL A 11 -25.86 -10.42 -2.92
C VAL A 11 -24.73 -11.18 -3.65
N ARG A 12 -25.00 -11.71 -4.84
CA ARG A 12 -24.02 -12.55 -5.55
C ARG A 12 -23.11 -11.77 -6.49
N GLY A 13 -23.66 -10.77 -7.19
CA GLY A 13 -22.97 -9.99 -8.21
C GLY A 13 -22.18 -8.80 -7.66
N ILE A 14 -22.62 -8.22 -6.53
CA ILE A 14 -21.95 -7.06 -5.92
C ILE A 14 -21.32 -7.46 -4.58
N ALA A 15 -22.12 -7.96 -3.64
CA ALA A 15 -21.65 -8.16 -2.27
C ALA A 15 -20.54 -9.19 -2.12
N SER A 16 -20.73 -10.39 -2.70
CA SER A 16 -19.78 -11.49 -2.57
C SER A 16 -18.36 -11.18 -3.11
N PRO A 17 -18.19 -10.54 -4.29
CA PRO A 17 -16.87 -10.11 -4.76
C PRO A 17 -16.16 -9.13 -3.83
N PHE A 18 -16.87 -8.16 -3.24
CA PHE A 18 -16.27 -7.15 -2.35
C PHE A 18 -16.01 -7.66 -0.92
N ALA A 19 -16.72 -8.71 -0.48
CA ALA A 19 -16.49 -9.36 0.80
C ALA A 19 -15.07 -9.95 0.91
N HIS A 20 -14.54 -10.50 -0.19
CA HIS A 20 -13.24 -11.15 -0.21
C HIS A 20 -12.07 -10.18 0.10
N PRO A 21 -11.93 -9.03 -0.60
CA PRO A 21 -10.97 -7.99 -0.23
C PRO A 21 -11.14 -7.48 1.20
N PHE A 22 -12.37 -7.40 1.70
CA PHE A 22 -12.64 -6.98 3.08
C PHE A 22 -12.06 -7.97 4.11
N PHE A 23 -12.35 -9.26 3.97
CA PHE A 23 -11.86 -10.27 4.91
C PHE A 23 -10.34 -10.41 4.85
N THR A 24 -9.78 -10.43 3.65
CA THR A 24 -8.32 -10.57 3.44
C THR A 24 -7.53 -9.37 3.99
N ALA A 25 -8.13 -8.18 4.05
CA ALA A 25 -7.50 -7.01 4.64
C ALA A 25 -7.18 -7.19 6.13
N PHE A 26 -7.96 -7.96 6.91
CA PHE A 26 -7.65 -8.24 8.32
C PHE A 26 -6.32 -8.98 8.49
N ILE A 27 -6.03 -9.92 7.58
CA ILE A 27 -4.73 -10.61 7.55
C ILE A 27 -3.62 -9.60 7.25
N GLY A 28 -3.82 -8.74 6.24
CA GLY A 28 -2.87 -7.68 5.88
C GLY A 28 -2.58 -6.70 7.03
N ILE A 29 -3.61 -6.30 7.79
CA ILE A 29 -3.47 -5.47 8.98
C ILE A 29 -2.65 -6.19 10.06
N GLY A 30 -2.97 -7.47 10.33
CA GLY A 30 -2.22 -8.28 11.30
C GLY A 30 -0.73 -8.39 10.96
N ILE A 31 -0.40 -8.64 9.68
CA ILE A 31 0.98 -8.67 9.17
C ILE A 31 1.63 -7.29 9.28
N GLY A 32 0.92 -6.21 8.91
CA GLY A 32 1.44 -4.84 9.01
C GLY A 32 1.80 -4.43 10.44
N VAL A 33 0.95 -4.79 11.41
CA VAL A 33 1.22 -4.59 12.85
C VAL A 33 2.41 -5.43 13.30
N ALA A 34 2.52 -6.68 12.85
CA ALA A 34 3.66 -7.52 13.17
C ALA A 34 4.98 -6.92 12.67
N VAL A 35 5.05 -6.50 11.41
CA VAL A 35 6.29 -5.96 10.81
C VAL A 35 6.72 -4.64 11.46
N SER A 36 5.76 -3.85 11.96
CA SER A 36 6.04 -2.55 12.59
C SER A 36 6.36 -2.61 14.09
N SER A 37 6.13 -3.75 14.76
CA SER A 37 6.33 -3.90 16.20
C SER A 37 7.71 -4.44 16.59
N ARG A 38 8.23 -3.97 17.73
CA ARG A 38 9.48 -4.46 18.34
C ARG A 38 9.26 -5.65 19.27
N GLN A 39 8.04 -5.80 19.79
CA GLN A 39 7.72 -6.83 20.78
C GLN A 39 7.50 -8.17 20.10
N ARG A 40 8.25 -9.21 20.52
CA ARG A 40 8.14 -10.56 19.95
C ARG A 40 6.72 -11.14 20.05
N SER A 41 6.03 -10.87 21.16
CA SER A 41 4.63 -11.26 21.36
C SER A 41 3.72 -10.68 20.28
N VAL A 42 3.79 -9.37 20.03
CA VAL A 42 2.98 -8.69 19.00
C VAL A 42 3.31 -9.22 17.61
N ARG A 43 4.60 -9.48 17.31
CA ARG A 43 5.02 -10.03 16.02
C ARG A 43 4.42 -11.41 15.73
N LEU A 44 4.22 -12.23 16.75
CA LEU A 44 3.64 -13.58 16.62
C LEU A 44 2.11 -13.56 16.70
N LEU A 45 1.53 -12.76 17.59
CA LEU A 45 0.09 -12.75 17.85
C LEU A 45 -0.69 -11.93 16.82
N ALA A 46 -0.14 -10.82 16.31
CA ALA A 46 -0.88 -9.95 15.39
C ALA A 46 -1.33 -10.64 14.09
N PRO A 47 -0.50 -11.47 13.42
CA PRO A 47 -0.95 -12.21 12.24
C PRO A 47 -2.03 -13.25 12.58
N VAL A 48 -1.92 -13.93 13.73
CA VAL A 48 -2.91 -14.90 14.21
C VAL A 48 -4.25 -14.21 14.46
N VAL A 49 -4.24 -13.07 15.16
CA VAL A 49 -5.45 -12.26 15.41
C VAL A 49 -6.06 -11.78 14.09
N GLY A 50 -5.26 -11.32 13.14
CA GLY A 50 -5.74 -10.91 11.81
C GLY A 50 -6.38 -12.05 11.02
N TYR A 51 -5.79 -13.25 11.08
CA TYR A 51 -6.35 -14.46 10.48
C TYR A 51 -7.68 -14.87 11.13
N LEU A 52 -7.74 -14.92 12.46
CA LEU A 52 -8.96 -15.26 13.18
C LEU A 52 -10.08 -14.25 12.92
N ALA A 53 -9.76 -12.95 12.83
CA ALA A 53 -10.72 -11.92 12.45
C ALA A 53 -11.24 -12.13 11.02
N ALA A 54 -10.37 -12.47 10.06
CA ALA A 54 -10.77 -12.77 8.69
C ALA A 54 -11.71 -13.97 8.60
N VAL A 55 -11.36 -15.08 9.25
CA VAL A 55 -12.18 -16.30 9.27
C VAL A 55 -13.51 -16.05 9.96
N SER A 56 -13.52 -15.34 11.09
CA SER A 56 -14.76 -15.02 11.83
C SER A 56 -15.69 -14.12 11.01
N ALA A 57 -15.15 -13.10 10.35
CA ALA A 57 -15.93 -12.21 9.49
C ALA A 57 -16.51 -12.97 8.28
N HIS A 58 -15.72 -13.85 7.67
CA HIS A 58 -16.19 -14.70 6.57
C HIS A 58 -17.25 -15.71 7.05
N ALA A 59 -17.03 -16.36 8.19
CA ALA A 59 -18.01 -17.26 8.79
C ALA A 59 -19.33 -16.55 9.11
N ALA A 60 -19.27 -15.33 9.67
CA ALA A 60 -20.45 -14.51 9.93
C ALA A 60 -21.20 -14.14 8.64
N TRP A 61 -20.48 -13.85 7.55
CA TRP A 61 -21.07 -13.63 6.23
C TRP A 61 -21.76 -14.87 5.67
N ASN A 62 -21.14 -16.05 5.80
CA ASN A 62 -21.77 -17.30 5.38
C ASN A 62 -22.99 -17.64 6.23
N GLY A 63 -22.93 -17.39 7.55
CA GLY A 63 -24.05 -17.58 8.46
C GLY A 63 -25.23 -16.65 8.15
N SER A 64 -24.98 -15.39 7.78
CA SER A 64 -26.06 -14.44 7.46
C SER A 64 -26.86 -14.83 6.21
N LEU A 65 -26.26 -15.59 5.29
CA LEU A 65 -26.94 -16.15 4.11
C LEU A 65 -27.92 -17.28 4.46
N LEU A 66 -27.79 -17.91 5.64
CA LEU A 66 -28.67 -18.99 6.10
C LEU A 66 -29.88 -18.47 6.90
N ILE A 67 -29.88 -17.19 7.28
CA ILE A 67 -30.91 -16.56 8.11
C ILE A 67 -32.00 -15.95 7.23
N ASP A 68 -33.27 -16.24 7.55
CA ASP A 68 -34.46 -15.63 6.93
C ASP A 68 -34.48 -15.72 5.39
N GLY A 69 -34.13 -16.89 4.85
CA GLY A 69 -34.11 -17.13 3.40
C GLY A 69 -33.12 -16.25 2.61
N GLY A 70 -32.14 -15.63 3.28
CA GLY A 70 -31.17 -14.71 2.69
C GLY A 70 -31.50 -13.23 2.91
N ASN A 71 -32.65 -12.90 3.48
CA ASN A 71 -33.05 -11.52 3.76
C ASN A 71 -32.19 -10.90 4.90
N GLY A 72 -31.77 -11.71 5.87
CA GLY A 72 -30.80 -11.32 6.89
C GLY A 72 -29.43 -10.92 6.32
N ALA A 73 -29.06 -11.43 5.15
CA ALA A 73 -27.81 -11.09 4.47
C ALA A 73 -27.84 -9.66 3.91
N LEU A 74 -29.00 -9.17 3.43
CA LEU A 74 -29.12 -7.81 2.92
C LEU A 74 -28.93 -6.77 4.03
N VAL A 75 -29.56 -6.98 5.19
CA VAL A 75 -29.40 -6.10 6.36
C VAL A 75 -27.98 -6.14 6.88
N ALA A 76 -27.39 -7.34 7.06
CA ALA A 76 -26.00 -7.47 7.48
C ALA A 76 -25.03 -6.81 6.49
N TYR A 77 -25.29 -6.94 5.19
CA TYR A 77 -24.48 -6.31 4.15
C TYR A 77 -24.51 -4.78 4.26
N VAL A 78 -25.70 -4.18 4.25
CA VAL A 78 -25.85 -2.72 4.21
C VAL A 78 -25.51 -2.07 5.56
N ALA A 79 -25.95 -2.65 6.67
CA ALA A 79 -25.81 -2.03 7.99
C ALA A 79 -24.44 -2.29 8.64
N VAL A 80 -23.75 -3.38 8.29
CA VAL A 80 -22.48 -3.76 8.90
C VAL A 80 -21.35 -3.78 7.88
N MET A 81 -21.50 -4.54 6.78
CA MET A 81 -20.37 -4.76 5.86
C MET A 81 -20.02 -3.50 5.07
N VAL A 82 -20.99 -2.74 4.57
CA VAL A 82 -20.74 -1.49 3.86
C VAL A 82 -20.04 -0.45 4.75
N PRO A 83 -20.53 -0.12 5.98
CA PRO A 83 -19.82 0.78 6.87
C PRO A 83 -18.41 0.29 7.24
N ALA A 84 -18.25 -0.99 7.57
CA ALA A 84 -16.94 -1.53 7.91
C ALA A 84 -15.96 -1.47 6.71
N PHE A 85 -16.45 -1.75 5.50
CA PHE A 85 -15.68 -1.61 4.28
C PHE A 85 -15.27 -0.15 4.01
N LEU A 86 -16.20 0.80 4.19
CA LEU A 86 -15.90 2.22 4.05
C LEU A 86 -14.86 2.70 5.06
N ILE A 87 -14.95 2.27 6.33
CA ILE A 87 -13.94 2.54 7.36
C ILE A 87 -12.59 1.96 6.94
N MET A 88 -12.57 0.73 6.42
CA MET A 88 -11.34 0.09 5.95
C MET A 88 -10.72 0.83 4.75
N VAL A 89 -11.54 1.26 3.78
CA VAL A 89 -11.08 2.09 2.65
C VAL A 89 -10.54 3.42 3.16
N ALA A 90 -11.24 4.09 4.07
CA ALA A 90 -10.79 5.34 4.67
C ALA A 90 -9.45 5.15 5.42
N PHE A 91 -9.31 4.07 6.18
CA PHE A 91 -8.06 3.69 6.85
C PHE A 91 -6.94 3.42 5.84
N ALA A 92 -7.20 2.70 4.74
CA ALA A 92 -6.22 2.45 3.70
C ALA A 92 -5.77 3.75 3.00
N VAL A 93 -6.70 4.66 2.70
CA VAL A 93 -6.40 5.97 2.13
C VAL A 93 -5.59 6.82 3.11
N TRP A 94 -5.98 6.85 4.38
CA TRP A 94 -5.24 7.57 5.43
C TRP A 94 -3.82 7.01 5.60
N SER A 95 -3.67 5.69 5.66
CA SER A 95 -2.39 4.99 5.74
C SER A 95 -1.51 5.33 4.54
N ARG A 96 -2.08 5.34 3.32
CA ARG A 96 -1.35 5.72 2.11
C ARG A 96 -0.89 7.18 2.12
N ARG A 97 -1.70 8.09 2.66
CA ARG A 97 -1.30 9.50 2.82
C ARG A 97 -0.14 9.64 3.81
N ARG A 98 -0.20 8.91 4.94
CA ARG A 98 0.87 8.87 5.94
C ARG A 98 2.18 8.34 5.36
N GLU A 99 2.12 7.29 4.55
CA GLU A 99 3.29 6.74 3.85
C GLU A 99 3.92 7.78 2.90
N GLY A 100 3.11 8.52 2.14
CA GLY A 100 3.62 9.60 1.29
C GLY A 100 4.35 10.70 2.06
N VAL A 101 3.84 11.09 3.24
CA VAL A 101 4.50 12.04 4.14
C VAL A 101 5.83 11.48 4.66
N LEU A 102 5.83 10.21 5.10
CA LEU A 102 7.04 9.52 5.53
C LEU A 102 8.12 9.53 4.45
N LEU A 103 7.75 9.16 3.22
CA LEU A 103 8.66 9.16 2.09
C LEU A 103 9.18 10.57 1.82
N ALA A 104 8.32 11.60 1.89
CA ALA A 104 8.75 12.98 1.68
C ALA A 104 9.78 13.41 2.71
N THR A 105 9.49 13.24 4.00
CA THR A 105 10.43 13.59 5.08
C THR A 105 11.76 12.83 4.94
N SER A 106 11.71 11.52 4.69
CA SER A 106 12.92 10.69 4.64
C SER A 106 13.77 10.97 3.40
N LEU A 107 13.14 11.14 2.24
CA LEU A 107 13.84 11.47 1.00
C LEU A 107 14.39 12.90 1.02
N THR A 108 13.69 13.85 1.63
CA THR A 108 14.22 15.21 1.83
C THR A 108 15.47 15.20 2.71
N ASP A 109 15.51 14.41 3.79
CA ASP A 109 16.74 14.26 4.60
C ASP A 109 17.87 13.59 3.81
N CYS A 110 17.56 12.53 3.04
CA CYS A 110 18.52 11.91 2.13
C CYS A 110 19.07 12.90 1.09
N ALA A 111 18.23 13.78 0.56
CA ALA A 111 18.63 14.82 -0.40
C ALA A 111 19.55 15.86 0.25
N ALA A 112 19.23 16.29 1.48
CA ALA A 112 20.07 17.22 2.24
C ALA A 112 21.48 16.65 2.53
N ARG A 113 21.61 15.32 2.58
CA ARG A 113 22.88 14.60 2.73
C ARG A 113 23.59 14.28 1.39
N GLY A 114 23.00 14.68 0.26
CA GLY A 114 23.56 14.47 -1.06
C GLY A 114 23.39 13.06 -1.65
N PHE A 115 22.54 12.20 -1.06
CA PHE A 115 22.30 10.86 -1.61
C PHE A 115 21.40 10.88 -2.85
N ILE A 116 20.52 11.88 -2.96
CA ILE A 116 19.62 12.08 -4.11
C ILE A 116 19.49 13.57 -4.40
N ASP A 117 19.00 13.92 -5.59
CA ASP A 117 18.75 15.31 -5.94
C ASP A 117 17.41 15.77 -5.34
N ALA A 118 17.36 16.99 -4.81
CA ALA A 118 16.16 17.53 -4.18
C ALA A 118 14.97 17.66 -5.16
N SER A 119 15.22 17.87 -6.45
CA SER A 119 14.20 17.94 -7.50
C SER A 119 13.54 16.59 -7.81
N GLU A 120 14.16 15.48 -7.40
CA GLU A 120 13.62 14.12 -7.60
C GLU A 120 12.57 13.76 -6.53
N VAL A 121 12.64 14.36 -5.35
CA VAL A 121 11.78 14.01 -4.20
C VAL A 121 10.28 14.11 -4.52
N PRO A 122 9.75 15.18 -5.14
CA PRO A 122 8.32 15.28 -5.47
C PRO A 122 7.81 14.14 -6.35
N TRP A 123 8.68 13.59 -7.20
CA TRP A 123 8.36 12.50 -8.12
C TRP A 123 8.32 11.12 -7.47
N LEU A 124 9.02 10.96 -6.35
CA LEU A 124 9.17 9.68 -5.65
C LEU A 124 8.10 9.45 -4.57
N THR A 125 7.57 10.53 -3.98
CA THR A 125 6.73 10.47 -2.78
C THR A 125 5.28 10.06 -3.04
N ARG A 126 4.73 10.34 -4.23
CA ARG A 126 3.33 10.07 -4.57
C ARG A 126 3.19 9.02 -5.67
N ILE A 127 2.21 8.12 -5.53
CA ILE A 127 1.92 7.08 -6.55
C ILE A 127 1.62 7.69 -7.94
N PRO A 128 0.76 8.72 -8.07
CA PRO A 128 0.50 9.33 -9.37
C PRO A 128 1.75 9.93 -10.00
N ALA A 129 2.59 10.60 -9.21
CA ALA A 129 3.86 11.16 -9.67
C ALA A 129 4.82 10.07 -10.17
N ARG A 130 4.96 8.97 -9.41
CA ARG A 130 5.76 7.81 -9.84
C ARG A 130 5.26 7.20 -11.14
N LYS A 131 3.94 7.10 -11.32
CA LYS A 131 3.32 6.62 -12.57
C LYS A 131 3.60 7.58 -13.73
N ALA A 132 3.51 8.89 -13.50
CA ALA A 132 3.83 9.90 -14.50
C ALA A 132 5.29 9.80 -14.95
N CYS A 133 6.24 9.65 -14.02
CA CYS A 133 7.66 9.45 -14.35
C CYS A 133 7.90 8.17 -15.18
N ARG A 134 7.24 7.06 -14.81
CA ARG A 134 7.34 5.81 -15.58
C ARG A 134 6.84 5.98 -17.01
N ARG A 135 5.65 6.59 -17.18
CA ARG A 135 5.07 6.87 -18.51
C ARG A 135 5.97 7.79 -19.32
N TYR A 136 6.52 8.82 -18.70
CA TYR A 136 7.44 9.74 -19.37
C TYR A 136 8.75 9.04 -19.78
N ALA A 137 9.34 8.22 -18.90
CA ALA A 137 10.54 7.46 -19.18
C ALA A 137 10.33 6.47 -20.33
N GLU A 138 9.19 5.78 -20.35
CA GLU A 138 8.79 4.89 -21.44
C GLU A 138 8.63 5.65 -22.76
N ALA A 139 7.93 6.78 -22.75
CA ALA A 139 7.70 7.58 -23.95
C ALA A 139 8.98 8.21 -24.53
N SER A 140 9.94 8.58 -23.67
CA SER A 140 11.16 9.29 -24.08
C SER A 140 12.38 8.39 -24.32
N GLY A 141 12.43 7.22 -23.69
CA GLY A 141 13.58 6.31 -23.73
C GLY A 141 13.24 4.84 -23.89
N GLY A 142 11.96 4.51 -24.14
CA GLY A 142 11.50 3.15 -24.40
C GLY A 142 11.53 2.22 -23.18
N PRO A 143 11.41 0.89 -23.42
CA PRO A 143 11.40 -0.12 -22.36
C PRO A 143 12.62 -0.09 -21.42
N PRO A 144 13.86 0.16 -21.88
CA PRO A 144 15.03 0.24 -20.98
C PRO A 144 14.93 1.41 -19.98
N ALA A 145 14.48 2.59 -20.42
CA ALA A 145 14.31 3.73 -19.54
C ALA A 145 13.16 3.52 -18.53
N LEU A 146 12.09 2.85 -18.95
CA LEU A 146 11.01 2.43 -18.04
C LEU A 146 11.53 1.49 -16.95
N ALA A 147 12.34 0.49 -17.32
CA ALA A 147 12.94 -0.45 -16.38
C ALA A 147 13.85 0.28 -15.39
N ALA A 148 14.79 1.10 -15.87
CA ALA A 148 15.68 1.89 -15.03
C ALA A 148 14.91 2.82 -14.07
N MET A 149 13.83 3.45 -14.52
CA MET A 149 12.98 4.30 -13.68
C MET A 149 12.23 3.49 -12.60
N LYS A 150 11.76 2.28 -12.92
CA LYS A 150 11.13 1.39 -11.91
C LYS A 150 12.13 0.96 -10.85
N ASP A 151 13.34 0.58 -11.27
CA ASP A 151 14.39 0.14 -10.37
C ASP A 151 14.85 1.30 -9.48
N TYR A 152 15.07 2.48 -10.05
CA TYR A 152 15.45 3.68 -9.30
C TYR A 152 14.41 4.05 -8.24
N GLN A 153 13.13 4.04 -8.61
CA GLN A 153 12.05 4.31 -7.67
C GLN A 153 12.00 3.26 -6.55
N THR A 154 12.28 2.00 -6.86
CA THR A 154 12.29 0.92 -5.86
C THR A 154 13.43 1.14 -4.87
N GLU A 155 14.65 1.35 -5.34
CA GLU A 155 15.82 1.59 -4.50
C GLU A 155 15.67 2.87 -3.65
N ALA A 156 15.10 3.94 -4.21
CA ALA A 156 14.84 5.18 -3.48
C ALA A 156 13.81 4.99 -2.35
N ILE A 157 12.73 4.24 -2.62
CA ILE A 157 11.69 3.95 -1.62
C ILE A 157 12.25 3.06 -0.50
N GLU A 158 13.04 2.04 -0.84
CA GLU A 158 13.70 1.17 0.14
C GLU A 158 14.67 1.96 1.02
N LEU A 159 15.49 2.85 0.42
CA LEU A 159 16.36 3.76 1.15
C LEU A 159 15.56 4.66 2.10
N ALA A 160 14.44 5.22 1.65
CA ALA A 160 13.58 6.07 2.47
C ALA A 160 12.99 5.31 3.67
N PHE A 161 12.49 4.08 3.47
CA PHE A 161 12.00 3.26 4.57
C PHE A 161 13.11 2.83 5.53
N LEU A 162 14.30 2.49 5.01
CA LEU A 162 15.46 2.16 5.82
C LEU A 162 15.89 3.36 6.68
N HIS A 163 15.93 4.55 6.08
CA HIS A 163 16.24 5.80 6.77
C HIS A 163 15.20 6.14 7.85
N HIS A 164 13.90 6.02 7.54
CA HIS A 164 12.84 6.20 8.53
C HIS A 164 12.95 5.22 9.71
N ARG A 165 13.26 3.95 9.43
CA ARG A 165 13.49 2.93 10.47
C ARG A 165 14.72 3.25 11.31
N TYR A 166 15.78 3.79 10.70
CA TYR A 166 16.97 4.25 11.41
C TYR A 166 16.63 5.37 12.40
N LEU A 167 15.88 6.39 11.97
CA LEU A 167 15.45 7.48 12.85
C LEU A 167 14.54 7.02 14.00
N ARG A 168 13.76 5.96 13.80
CA ARG A 168 12.95 5.32 14.86
C ARG A 168 13.72 4.27 15.68
N GLY A 169 15.01 4.08 15.39
CA GLY A 169 15.86 3.07 15.99
C GLY A 169 15.43 1.62 15.71
N THR A 170 14.54 1.35 14.74
CA THR A 170 14.04 0.01 14.35
C THR A 170 14.77 -0.56 13.13
N ALA A 171 15.86 0.06 12.71
CA ALA A 171 16.66 -0.39 11.57
C ALA A 171 17.31 -1.78 11.81
N PRO A 172 17.51 -2.59 10.77
CA PRO A 172 18.25 -3.85 10.87
C PRO A 172 19.73 -3.60 11.22
N ALA A 173 20.41 -4.61 11.76
CA ALA A 173 21.82 -4.48 12.17
C ALA A 173 22.75 -4.03 11.01
N ARG A 174 22.47 -4.47 9.78
CA ARG A 174 23.24 -4.13 8.57
C ARG A 174 22.72 -2.89 7.83
N TYR A 175 22.09 -1.94 8.53
CA TYR A 175 21.46 -0.79 7.85
C TYR A 175 22.44 0.07 7.06
N VAL A 176 23.70 0.18 7.49
CA VAL A 176 24.73 0.97 6.78
C VAL A 176 25.04 0.34 5.42
N GLU A 177 25.34 -0.96 5.40
CA GLU A 177 25.62 -1.73 4.19
C GLU A 177 24.43 -1.70 3.22
N LEU A 178 23.22 -1.93 3.74
CA LEU A 178 21.98 -1.86 2.94
C LEU A 178 21.77 -0.46 2.36
N GLY A 179 21.95 0.59 3.15
CA GLY A 179 21.81 1.97 2.70
C GLY A 179 22.80 2.33 1.60
N GLN A 180 24.08 1.95 1.77
CA GLN A 180 25.11 2.13 0.76
C GLN A 180 24.80 1.37 -0.53
N ALA A 181 24.29 0.13 -0.42
CA ALA A 181 23.90 -0.66 -1.58
C ALA A 181 22.76 0.00 -2.38
N HIS A 182 21.74 0.53 -1.70
CA HIS A 182 20.65 1.28 -2.36
C HIS A 182 21.18 2.52 -3.07
N VAL A 183 22.00 3.33 -2.39
CA VAL A 183 22.60 4.55 -2.97
C VAL A 183 23.49 4.22 -4.17
N ALA A 184 24.33 3.19 -4.09
CA ALA A 184 25.21 2.77 -5.18
C ALA A 184 24.41 2.35 -6.43
N LYS A 185 23.35 1.55 -6.27
CA LYS A 185 22.47 1.17 -7.37
C LYS A 185 21.76 2.39 -7.97
N MET A 186 21.29 3.31 -7.14
CA MET A 186 20.66 4.55 -7.59
C MET A 186 21.63 5.39 -8.45
N HIS A 187 22.89 5.52 -8.05
CA HIS A 187 23.91 6.20 -8.85
C HIS A 187 24.18 5.50 -10.17
N ALA A 188 24.27 4.16 -10.18
CA ALA A 188 24.48 3.38 -11.41
C ALA A 188 23.33 3.55 -12.42
N LEU A 189 22.10 3.79 -11.94
CA LEU A 189 20.92 3.98 -12.77
C LEU A 189 20.81 5.40 -13.36
N ARG A 190 21.47 6.41 -12.77
CA ARG A 190 21.34 7.84 -13.18
C ARG A 190 21.45 8.08 -14.69
N PRO A 191 22.41 7.50 -15.44
CA PRO A 191 22.56 7.76 -16.87
C PRO A 191 21.35 7.35 -17.72
N PHE A 192 20.52 6.42 -17.22
CA PHE A 192 19.36 5.89 -17.93
C PHE A 192 18.05 6.58 -17.54
N LEU A 193 18.08 7.47 -16.55
CA LEU A 193 16.88 8.14 -16.05
C LEU A 193 16.46 9.28 -16.97
N ARG A 194 15.15 9.33 -17.21
CA ARG A 194 14.48 10.42 -17.92
C ARG A 194 13.40 10.98 -17.01
N TRP A 195 13.53 12.24 -16.61
CA TRP A 195 12.61 12.91 -15.69
C TRP A 195 11.64 13.84 -16.44
N PRO A 196 10.35 13.86 -16.07
CA PRO A 196 9.43 14.86 -16.56
C PRO A 196 9.81 16.26 -16.04
N VAL A 197 9.61 17.29 -16.87
CA VAL A 197 9.77 18.69 -16.45
C VAL A 197 8.62 19.03 -15.49
N MET A 198 8.91 19.73 -14.38
CA MET A 198 7.91 20.08 -13.35
C MET A 198 6.73 20.93 -13.83
N ALA A 199 6.79 21.48 -15.05
CA ALA A 199 5.71 22.24 -15.67
C ALA A 199 4.55 21.33 -16.11
N GLY A 200 3.69 20.92 -15.16
CA GLY A 200 2.34 20.43 -15.46
C GLY A 200 1.94 19.05 -14.92
N ALA A 201 2.87 18.24 -14.41
CA ALA A 201 2.58 16.83 -14.10
C ALA A 201 2.15 16.49 -12.65
N LEU A 202 1.94 17.50 -11.79
CA LEU A 202 1.42 17.32 -10.41
C LEU A 202 0.02 17.91 -10.17
N ARG A 203 -0.76 18.19 -11.22
CA ARG A 203 -2.18 18.57 -11.06
C ARG A 203 -3.04 17.38 -10.67
#